data_AF-A0A3P6CZ76-F1
#
_entry.id   AF-A0A3P6CZ76-F1
#
_cell.length_a   1.000
_cell.length_b   1.000
_cell.length_c   1.000
_cell.angle_alpha   90.00
_cell.angle_beta   90.00
_cell.angle_gamma   90.00
#
_symmetry.space_group_name_H-M   'P 1'
#
loop_
_entity.id
_entity.type
_entity.pdbx_description
1 polymer ?
#
loop_
_entity_poly.entity_id
_entity_poly.type
_entity_poly.pdbx_seq_one_letter_code
_entity_poly.pdbx_strand_id
1 'polypeptide(L)'
;MATTTAAATSGIFGIRIQDPRPGTGRVQARFGFSFGKMKPAPPPKKSRQDSWEIQPTPFQPYTEVFGIQRFRECELIHGRWAMLGTLGAIAVEGLTGIAWQDAGKVELVEGSSYLGQPLPFSLTTLIWIEVLVMGYIEFQRNAELDPEKRIYPGGSFDPLGLGSDPEKLDTLKLAEIKHSRLAMVAFLIFGLQAAITGKGPISFLATLTISEPLYLWVIEMGRLFVVHLEGKIYSCKHCKTHLALYEDIISKSFHCKHGKAYLFNKVSNVTIGETEDRMMMTGKHTVADIFCVSCGSIVGWRYETAHEKSQKYKEGKSVLERFKISGPDGSNYWVSSHGRHIGGSDADDS
;
A
#
# COMPACT_ATOMS: atom_id res chain seq x y z
N MET A 1 -28.33 -56.29 -30.11
CA MET A 1 -27.49 -56.92 -31.15
C MET A 1 -27.00 -55.82 -32.09
N ALA A 2 -25.68 -55.77 -32.30
CA ALA A 2 -24.88 -55.31 -33.45
C ALA A 2 -25.52 -54.28 -34.43
N THR A 3 -24.87 -53.18 -34.84
CA THR A 3 -23.48 -53.06 -35.33
C THR A 3 -22.98 -51.60 -35.29
N THR A 4 -21.69 -51.47 -35.06
CA THR A 4 -20.79 -50.33 -35.29
C THR A 4 -20.71 -49.90 -36.76
N THR A 5 -20.50 -48.61 -37.05
CA THR A 5 -19.50 -48.12 -38.04
C THR A 5 -19.16 -46.65 -37.81
N ALA A 6 -17.92 -46.30 -38.16
CA ALA A 6 -17.16 -45.13 -37.75
C ALA A 6 -17.30 -43.88 -38.66
N ALA A 7 -16.74 -42.78 -38.13
CA ALA A 7 -16.35 -41.49 -38.69
C ALA A 7 -16.33 -41.26 -40.21
N ALA A 8 -16.78 -40.05 -40.60
CA ALA A 8 -16.12 -39.27 -41.66
C ALA A 8 -16.22 -37.77 -41.34
N THR A 9 -15.06 -37.18 -41.09
CA THR A 9 -14.76 -35.75 -41.07
C THR A 9 -14.92 -35.15 -42.47
N SER A 10 -15.50 -33.96 -42.58
CA SER A 10 -14.93 -32.83 -43.32
C SER A 10 -15.89 -31.65 -43.28
N GLY A 11 -15.35 -30.51 -42.87
CA GLY A 11 -16.05 -29.24 -43.00
C GLY A 11 -16.13 -28.81 -44.47
N ILE A 12 -16.70 -27.62 -44.64
CA ILE A 12 -16.77 -26.79 -45.84
C ILE A 12 -18.19 -26.74 -46.44
N PHE A 13 -18.77 -25.52 -46.37
CA PHE A 13 -20.04 -25.04 -46.94
C PHE A 13 -21.36 -25.45 -46.27
N GLY A 14 -21.62 -24.84 -45.10
CA GLY A 14 -22.97 -24.73 -44.52
C GLY A 14 -23.87 -23.73 -45.26
N ILE A 15 -24.44 -24.13 -46.40
CA ILE A 15 -25.58 -23.41 -46.99
C ILE A 15 -26.87 -24.15 -46.62
N ARG A 16 -27.59 -23.62 -45.63
CA ARG A 16 -28.98 -24.00 -45.35
C ARG A 16 -29.87 -23.16 -46.26
N ILE A 17 -30.47 -23.78 -47.27
CA ILE A 17 -31.52 -23.17 -48.09
C ILE A 17 -32.83 -23.30 -47.33
N GLN A 18 -33.48 -22.18 -47.00
CA GLN A 18 -34.87 -22.14 -46.54
C GLN A 18 -35.77 -21.75 -47.72
N ASP A 19 -36.70 -22.65 -48.07
CA ASP A 19 -37.90 -22.51 -48.92
C ASP A 19 -37.80 -21.76 -50.28
N PRO A 20 -37.82 -22.48 -51.44
CA PRO A 20 -38.12 -21.86 -52.73
C PRO A 20 -39.63 -21.85 -52.98
N ARG A 21 -40.24 -20.67 -53.13
CA ARG A 21 -41.60 -20.53 -53.70
C ARG A 21 -41.52 -20.66 -55.23
N PRO A 22 -42.48 -21.32 -55.90
CA PRO A 22 -42.42 -21.57 -57.33
C PRO A 22 -42.92 -20.34 -58.10
N GLY A 23 -42.07 -19.77 -58.96
CA GLY A 23 -42.50 -18.80 -59.96
C GLY A 23 -41.55 -17.63 -60.13
N THR A 24 -41.00 -17.52 -61.34
CA THR A 24 -40.31 -16.37 -61.95
C THR A 24 -38.83 -16.12 -61.59
N GLY A 25 -37.98 -16.25 -62.62
CA GLY A 25 -36.82 -15.37 -62.84
C GLY A 25 -35.44 -15.90 -62.44
N ARG A 26 -34.69 -16.42 -63.43
CA ARG A 26 -33.22 -16.57 -63.52
C ARG A 26 -32.42 -16.54 -62.19
N VAL A 27 -31.94 -17.70 -61.77
CA VAL A 27 -30.90 -17.83 -60.74
C VAL A 27 -29.55 -17.41 -61.34
N GLN A 28 -29.05 -16.24 -60.96
CA GLN A 28 -27.68 -15.80 -61.27
C GLN A 28 -26.78 -16.15 -60.07
N ALA A 29 -26.03 -17.24 -60.16
CA ALA A 29 -24.98 -17.55 -59.18
C ALA A 29 -23.83 -16.55 -59.37
N ARG A 30 -23.79 -15.50 -58.55
CA ARG A 30 -22.65 -14.57 -58.51
C ARG A 30 -21.54 -15.19 -57.66
N PHE A 31 -20.49 -15.67 -58.30
CA PHE A 31 -19.22 -15.94 -57.64
C PHE A 31 -18.57 -14.61 -57.25
N GLY A 32 -18.84 -14.15 -56.03
CA GLY A 32 -18.15 -13.02 -55.43
C GLY A 32 -16.84 -13.49 -54.80
N PHE A 33 -15.71 -13.18 -55.43
CA PHE A 33 -14.43 -13.14 -54.72
C PHE A 33 -14.47 -11.97 -53.73
N SER A 34 -14.87 -12.26 -52.49
CA SER A 34 -14.73 -11.31 -51.39
C SER A 34 -13.25 -11.22 -51.05
N PHE A 35 -12.55 -10.20 -51.56
CA PHE A 35 -11.44 -9.61 -50.81
C PHE A 35 -12.02 -9.12 -49.48
N GLY A 36 -11.91 -9.96 -48.46
CA GLY A 36 -12.31 -9.62 -47.11
C GLY A 36 -11.55 -8.36 -46.71
N LYS A 37 -12.26 -7.24 -46.58
CA LYS A 37 -11.79 -6.15 -45.73
C LYS A 37 -11.51 -6.77 -44.38
N MET A 38 -10.25 -6.72 -43.94
CA MET A 38 -9.89 -6.98 -42.55
C MET A 38 -10.82 -6.12 -41.72
N LYS A 39 -11.59 -6.74 -40.81
CA LYS A 39 -12.30 -5.99 -39.78
C LYS A 39 -11.24 -5.10 -39.11
N PRO A 40 -11.45 -3.78 -38.97
CA PRO A 40 -10.55 -2.98 -38.19
C PRO A 40 -10.43 -3.66 -36.82
N ALA A 41 -9.20 -3.75 -36.33
CA ALA A 41 -8.95 -4.27 -34.99
C ALA A 41 -9.93 -3.56 -34.03
N PRO A 42 -10.53 -4.28 -33.06
CA PRO A 42 -11.31 -3.61 -32.03
C PRO A 42 -10.44 -2.47 -31.49
N PRO A 43 -11.00 -1.26 -31.30
CA PRO A 43 -10.23 -0.15 -30.75
C PRO A 43 -9.50 -0.67 -29.52
N PRO A 44 -8.22 -0.31 -29.31
CA PRO A 44 -7.52 -0.73 -28.11
C PRO A 44 -8.45 -0.43 -26.95
N LYS A 45 -8.76 -1.45 -26.13
CA LYS A 45 -9.58 -1.25 -24.93
C LYS A 45 -8.97 -0.03 -24.28
N LYS A 46 -9.70 1.09 -24.25
CA LYS A 46 -9.27 2.27 -23.50
C LYS A 46 -8.88 1.69 -22.16
N SER A 47 -7.59 1.79 -21.82
CA SER A 47 -7.19 1.60 -20.44
C SER A 47 -8.22 2.42 -19.68
N ARG A 48 -8.85 1.79 -18.68
CA ARG A 48 -9.70 2.52 -17.76
C ARG A 48 -8.80 3.64 -17.27
N GLN A 49 -8.95 4.82 -17.87
CA GLN A 49 -8.46 6.05 -17.30
C GLN A 49 -9.33 6.09 -16.07
N ASP A 50 -8.78 5.61 -14.97
CA ASP A 50 -9.21 6.08 -13.67
C ASP A 50 -8.98 7.59 -13.76
N SER A 51 -9.98 8.30 -14.27
CA SER A 51 -10.15 9.70 -13.98
C SER A 51 -10.36 9.69 -12.48
N TRP A 52 -9.27 9.81 -11.74
CA TRP A 52 -9.28 10.29 -10.37
C TRP A 52 -9.87 11.69 -10.47
N GLU A 53 -11.19 11.78 -10.54
CA GLU A 53 -11.92 12.96 -10.14
C GLU A 53 -11.52 13.14 -8.68
N ILE A 54 -10.60 14.07 -8.49
CA ILE A 54 -10.11 14.49 -7.19
C ILE A 54 -11.35 15.03 -6.47
N GLN A 55 -11.91 14.24 -5.56
CA GLN A 55 -12.95 14.72 -4.66
C GLN A 55 -12.33 15.88 -3.88
N PRO A 56 -12.88 17.11 -3.98
CA PRO A 56 -12.28 18.26 -3.34
C PRO A 56 -12.27 18.00 -1.83
N THR A 57 -11.08 17.82 -1.28
CA THR A 57 -10.92 17.85 0.17
C THR A 57 -11.22 19.28 0.64
N PRO A 58 -11.65 19.50 1.90
CA PRO A 58 -11.94 20.84 2.42
C PRO A 58 -10.78 21.85 2.29
N PHE A 59 -9.56 21.36 1.99
CA PHE A 59 -8.35 22.15 1.77
C PHE A 59 -8.05 22.47 0.30
N GLN A 60 -8.91 22.08 -0.65
CA GLN A 60 -8.84 22.52 -2.06
C GLN A 60 -9.97 23.51 -2.36
N PRO A 61 -9.83 24.80 -2.02
CA PRO A 61 -10.87 25.80 -2.27
C PRO A 61 -10.92 26.28 -3.74
N TYR A 62 -10.07 25.76 -4.64
CA TYR A 62 -9.98 26.21 -6.03
C TYR A 62 -10.23 25.07 -7.01
N THR A 63 -11.33 25.16 -7.75
CA THR A 63 -11.71 24.27 -8.86
C THR A 63 -11.23 24.78 -10.22
N GLU A 64 -10.64 25.97 -10.28
CA GLU A 64 -10.12 26.56 -11.52
C GLU A 64 -8.81 25.89 -11.95
N VAL A 65 -8.70 25.62 -13.26
CA VAL A 65 -7.53 24.99 -13.90
C VAL A 65 -6.22 25.75 -13.60
N PHE A 66 -6.30 27.07 -13.40
CA PHE A 66 -5.16 27.92 -13.04
C PHE A 66 -4.66 27.70 -11.61
N GLY A 67 -5.56 27.46 -10.65
CA GLY A 67 -5.20 27.23 -9.26
C GLY A 67 -4.45 25.90 -9.08
N ILE A 68 -4.97 24.82 -9.69
CA ILE A 68 -4.37 23.48 -9.55
C ILE A 68 -3.00 23.38 -10.25
N GLN A 69 -2.83 24.03 -11.41
CA GLN A 69 -1.54 24.05 -12.12
C GLN A 69 -0.47 24.77 -11.31
N ARG A 70 -0.81 25.91 -10.69
CA ARG A 70 0.12 26.64 -9.82
C ARG A 70 0.50 25.83 -8.59
N PHE A 71 -0.42 25.09 -7.97
CA PHE A 71 -0.07 24.20 -6.85
C PHE A 71 0.85 23.06 -7.25
N ARG A 72 0.66 22.46 -8.44
CA ARG A 72 1.57 21.42 -8.97
C ARG A 72 2.97 21.98 -9.24
N GLU A 73 3.05 23.19 -9.78
CA GLU A 73 4.32 23.91 -9.97
C GLU A 73 5.00 24.14 -8.60
N CYS A 74 4.26 24.68 -7.62
CA CYS A 74 4.77 24.90 -6.27
C CYS A 74 5.23 23.59 -5.62
N GLU A 75 4.44 22.52 -5.68
CA GLU A 75 4.77 21.22 -5.11
C GLU A 75 6.11 20.70 -5.64
N LEU A 76 6.32 20.81 -6.96
CA LEU A 76 7.53 20.33 -7.61
C LEU A 76 8.75 21.22 -7.29
N ILE A 77 8.59 22.54 -7.26
CA ILE A 77 9.68 23.46 -6.86
C ILE A 77 10.09 23.23 -5.41
N HIS A 78 9.12 23.19 -4.47
CA HIS A 78 9.40 22.88 -3.07
C HIS A 78 10.02 21.49 -2.92
N GLY A 79 9.55 20.53 -3.71
CA GLY A 79 10.12 19.18 -3.82
C GLY A 79 11.61 19.18 -4.19
N ARG A 80 11.98 19.89 -5.26
CA ARG A 80 13.37 20.01 -5.72
C ARG A 80 14.27 20.67 -4.68
N TRP A 81 13.82 21.78 -4.09
CA TRP A 81 14.55 22.44 -3.01
C TRP A 81 14.68 21.56 -1.77
N ALA A 82 13.63 20.81 -1.40
CA ALA A 82 13.69 19.88 -0.28
C ALA A 82 14.63 18.70 -0.57
N MET A 83 14.68 18.18 -1.79
CA MET A 83 15.65 17.13 -2.17
C MET A 83 17.09 17.63 -2.04
N LEU A 84 17.39 18.83 -2.54
CA LEU A 84 18.71 19.45 -2.39
C LEU A 84 19.03 19.78 -0.93
N GLY A 85 18.04 20.31 -0.19
CA GLY A 85 18.20 20.69 1.22
C GLY A 85 18.40 19.50 2.16
N THR A 86 17.67 18.39 1.96
CA THR A 86 17.85 17.16 2.74
C THR A 86 19.23 16.54 2.51
N LEU A 87 19.66 16.43 1.25
CA LEU A 87 21.00 15.95 0.92
C LEU A 87 22.09 16.88 1.48
N GLY A 88 21.92 18.19 1.33
CA GLY A 88 22.85 19.20 1.83
C GLY A 88 22.99 19.16 3.36
N ALA A 89 21.87 19.07 4.08
CA ALA A 89 21.88 18.99 5.55
C ALA A 89 22.65 17.78 6.07
N ILE A 90 22.46 16.62 5.44
CA ILE A 90 23.19 15.38 5.77
C ILE A 90 24.67 15.51 5.37
N ALA A 91 24.96 16.01 4.16
CA ALA A 91 26.32 16.12 3.66
C ALA A 91 27.18 17.08 4.51
N VAL A 92 26.62 18.22 4.91
CA VAL A 92 27.33 19.20 5.75
C VAL A 92 27.66 18.58 7.11
N GLU A 93 26.70 18.00 7.82
CA GLU A 93 26.97 17.38 9.12
C GLU A 93 27.97 16.21 8.99
N GLY A 94 27.89 15.45 7.90
CA GLY A 94 28.79 14.31 7.66
C GLY A 94 30.22 14.70 7.31
N LEU A 95 30.42 15.82 6.61
CA LEU A 95 31.73 16.26 6.15
C LEU A 95 32.41 17.24 7.11
N THR A 96 31.66 18.15 7.73
CA THR A 96 32.20 19.20 8.59
C THR A 96 31.99 18.92 10.08
N GLY A 97 31.07 18.00 10.44
CA GLY A 97 30.67 17.76 11.82
C GLY A 97 29.80 18.86 12.41
N ILE A 98 29.48 19.91 11.64
CA ILE A 98 28.63 21.03 12.07
C ILE A 98 27.19 20.68 11.70
N ALA A 99 26.29 20.78 12.67
CA ALA A 99 24.88 20.55 12.40
C ALA A 99 24.31 21.65 11.48
N TRP A 100 23.49 21.26 10.50
CA TRP A 100 23.01 22.19 9.46
C TRP A 100 22.31 23.44 10.02
N GLN A 101 21.59 23.32 11.16
CA GLN A 101 20.92 24.45 11.80
C GLN A 101 21.90 25.48 12.42
N ASP A 102 23.12 25.06 12.73
CA ASP A 102 24.15 25.91 13.33
C ASP A 102 25.12 26.47 12.28
N ALA A 103 25.05 26.01 11.02
CA ALA A 103 25.91 26.49 9.94
C ALA A 103 25.87 28.02 9.79
N GLY A 104 24.67 28.63 9.81
CA GLY A 104 24.53 30.08 9.73
C GLY A 104 25.09 30.83 10.95
N LYS A 105 25.10 30.21 12.14
CA LYS A 105 25.74 30.81 13.33
C LYS A 105 27.25 30.82 13.20
N VAL A 106 27.82 29.73 12.68
CA VAL A 106 29.26 29.62 12.43
C VAL A 106 29.70 30.65 11.40
N GLU A 107 28.95 30.83 10.31
CA GLU A 107 29.26 31.85 9.30
C GLU A 107 29.24 33.29 9.85
N LEU A 108 28.35 33.58 10.81
CA LEU A 108 28.28 34.89 11.46
C LEU A 108 29.46 35.18 12.39
N VAL A 109 30.02 34.14 13.02
CA VAL A 109 31.07 34.28 14.06
C VAL A 109 32.47 34.10 13.47
N GLU A 110 32.67 33.05 12.68
CA GLU A 110 33.98 32.63 12.15
C GLU A 110 34.23 33.13 10.73
N GLY A 111 33.20 33.67 10.07
CA GLY A 111 33.24 34.12 8.68
C GLY A 111 32.82 33.01 7.70
N SER A 112 32.63 33.39 6.44
CA SER A 112 32.20 32.47 5.38
C SER A 112 33.32 31.48 5.06
N SER A 113 33.01 30.19 5.19
CA SER A 113 33.92 29.12 4.83
C SER A 113 33.19 28.05 4.03
N TYR A 114 33.89 27.46 3.07
CA TYR A 114 33.38 26.34 2.29
C TYR A 114 34.30 25.15 2.50
N LEU A 115 33.76 24.06 3.08
CA LEU A 115 34.52 22.85 3.44
C LEU A 115 35.78 23.17 4.28
N GLY A 116 35.69 24.16 5.17
CA GLY A 116 36.80 24.58 6.04
C GLY A 116 37.83 25.50 5.38
N GLN A 117 37.64 25.90 4.12
CA GLN A 117 38.47 26.91 3.47
C GLN A 117 37.80 28.30 3.55
N PRO A 118 38.50 29.35 4.03
CA PRO A 118 37.94 30.68 4.13
C PRO A 118 37.72 31.29 2.75
N LEU A 119 36.54 31.85 2.51
CA LEU A 119 36.22 32.55 1.28
C LEU A 119 36.63 34.03 1.39
N PRO A 120 37.13 34.65 0.31
CA PRO A 120 37.53 36.06 0.33
C PRO A 120 36.35 37.05 0.28
N PHE A 121 35.11 36.59 0.51
CA PHE A 121 33.89 37.39 0.38
C PHE A 121 33.20 37.54 1.75
N SER A 122 32.81 38.77 2.10
CA SER A 122 32.01 39.02 3.31
C SER A 122 30.59 38.46 3.18
N LEU A 123 29.97 38.12 4.31
CA LEU A 123 28.59 37.61 4.37
C LEU A 123 27.60 38.54 3.65
N THR A 124 27.72 39.85 3.84
CA THR A 124 26.87 40.85 3.16
C THR A 124 27.01 40.78 1.63
N THR A 125 28.24 40.59 1.14
CA THR A 125 28.49 40.44 -0.30
C THR A 125 27.87 39.15 -0.83
N LEU A 126 27.99 38.05 -0.08
CA LEU A 126 27.36 36.77 -0.44
C LEU A 126 25.83 36.87 -0.52
N ILE A 127 25.20 37.55 0.45
CA ILE A 127 23.74 37.78 0.44
C ILE A 127 23.33 38.59 -0.80
N TRP A 128 24.07 39.64 -1.17
CA TRP A 128 23.76 40.41 -2.38
C TRP A 128 23.94 39.60 -3.66
N ILE A 129 24.99 38.78 -3.74
CA ILE A 129 25.20 37.86 -4.87
C ILE A 129 24.03 36.88 -4.96
N GLU A 130 23.62 36.28 -3.85
CA GLU A 130 22.48 35.35 -3.80
C GLU A 130 21.19 36.01 -4.27
N VAL A 131 20.82 37.17 -3.72
CA VAL A 131 19.58 37.88 -4.07
C VAL A 131 19.57 38.30 -5.54
N LEU A 132 20.70 38.79 -6.08
CA LEU A 132 20.78 39.21 -7.49
C LEU A 132 20.71 38.01 -8.44
N VAL A 133 21.44 36.93 -8.14
CA VAL A 133 21.48 35.73 -8.99
C VAL A 133 20.15 34.97 -8.92
N MET A 134 19.66 34.65 -7.72
CA MET A 134 18.38 33.97 -7.54
C MET A 134 17.21 34.82 -8.02
N GLY A 135 17.24 36.13 -7.77
CA GLY A 135 16.24 37.07 -8.28
C GLY A 135 16.20 37.09 -9.81
N TYR A 136 17.36 37.10 -10.48
CA TYR A 136 17.42 37.03 -11.93
C TYR A 136 16.88 35.68 -12.46
N ILE A 137 17.32 34.55 -11.88
CA ILE A 137 16.90 33.21 -12.33
C ILE A 137 15.39 33.00 -12.12
N GLU A 138 14.85 33.36 -10.95
CA GLU A 138 13.42 33.24 -10.67
C GLU A 138 12.59 34.19 -11.54
N PHE A 139 13.10 35.38 -11.86
CA PHE A 139 12.46 36.28 -12.82
C PHE A 139 12.39 35.66 -14.22
N GLN A 140 13.49 35.08 -14.71
CA GLN A 140 13.51 34.39 -16.01
C GLN A 140 12.55 33.19 -16.04
N ARG A 141 12.52 32.40 -14.96
CA ARG A 141 11.59 31.27 -14.83
C ARG A 141 10.13 31.72 -14.83
N ASN A 142 9.82 32.82 -14.14
CA ASN A 142 8.46 33.35 -14.07
C ASN A 142 8.03 34.09 -15.37
N ALA A 143 9.00 34.54 -16.18
CA ALA A 143 8.75 35.14 -17.49
C ALA A 143 8.32 34.11 -18.56
N GLU A 144 8.64 32.83 -18.38
CA GLU A 144 8.21 31.75 -19.26
C GLU A 144 6.69 31.55 -19.19
N LEU A 145 5.96 31.72 -20.29
CA LEU A 145 4.49 31.66 -20.33
C LEU A 145 3.95 30.24 -20.46
N ASP A 146 4.72 29.34 -21.07
CA ASP A 146 4.32 27.95 -21.29
C ASP A 146 4.38 27.14 -19.97
N PRO A 147 3.25 26.62 -19.45
CA PRO A 147 3.24 25.96 -18.14
C PRO A 147 4.03 24.66 -18.11
N GLU A 148 4.07 23.91 -19.22
CA GLU A 148 4.85 22.67 -19.30
C GLU A 148 6.35 22.95 -19.35
N LYS A 149 6.79 23.94 -20.13
CA LYS A 149 8.20 24.34 -20.21
C LYS A 149 8.69 25.00 -18.93
N ARG A 150 7.82 25.72 -18.21
CA ARG A 150 8.14 26.31 -16.90
C ARG A 150 8.50 25.23 -15.86
N ILE A 151 7.87 24.06 -15.93
CA ILE A 151 8.10 22.93 -14.99
C ILE A 151 9.23 22.01 -15.51
N TYR A 152 9.20 21.73 -16.81
CA TYR A 152 10.10 20.81 -17.52
C TYR A 152 10.65 21.48 -18.78
N PRO A 153 11.67 22.37 -18.66
CA PRO A 153 12.19 23.14 -19.78
C PRO A 153 12.95 22.28 -20.82
N GLY A 154 13.52 21.15 -20.41
CA GLY A 154 14.34 20.31 -21.29
C GLY A 154 15.57 21.05 -21.85
N GLY A 155 16.09 20.59 -23.00
CA GLY A 155 17.21 21.25 -23.69
C GLY A 155 18.46 21.32 -22.82
N SER A 156 18.95 22.53 -22.53
CA SER A 156 20.15 22.75 -21.70
C SER A 156 20.02 22.18 -20.27
N PHE A 157 18.79 22.01 -19.77
CA PHE A 157 18.54 21.43 -18.45
C PHE A 157 18.50 19.90 -18.45
N ASP A 158 18.53 19.24 -19.60
CA ASP A 158 18.67 17.79 -19.75
C ASP A 158 19.83 17.47 -20.71
N PRO A 159 21.10 17.64 -20.27
CA PRO A 159 22.26 17.41 -21.13
C PRO A 159 22.43 15.94 -21.54
N LEU A 160 21.79 15.00 -20.81
CA LEU A 160 21.84 13.57 -21.08
C LEU A 160 20.69 13.08 -21.98
N GLY A 161 19.71 13.95 -22.31
CA GLY A 161 18.59 13.61 -23.17
C GLY A 161 17.70 12.49 -22.62
N LEU A 162 17.61 12.36 -21.30
CA LEU A 162 16.82 11.31 -20.64
C LEU A 162 15.31 11.46 -20.88
N GLY A 163 14.86 12.66 -21.26
CA GLY A 163 13.47 12.98 -21.60
C GLY A 163 13.06 12.75 -23.06
N SER A 164 13.91 12.14 -23.89
CA SER A 164 13.60 11.90 -25.31
C SER A 164 12.47 10.87 -25.54
N ASP A 165 12.39 9.85 -24.69
CA ASP A 165 11.34 8.82 -24.73
C ASP A 165 10.13 9.21 -23.86
N PRO A 166 8.90 9.32 -24.39
CA PRO A 166 7.74 9.80 -23.64
C PRO A 166 7.34 8.87 -22.47
N GLU A 167 7.40 7.56 -22.67
CA GLU A 167 7.04 6.57 -21.63
C GLU A 167 8.04 6.57 -20.46
N LYS A 168 9.33 6.74 -20.77
CA LYS A 168 10.39 6.82 -19.77
C LYS A 168 10.33 8.14 -19.01
N LEU A 169 10.04 9.23 -19.71
CA LEU A 169 9.87 10.56 -19.14
C LEU A 169 8.75 10.56 -18.09
N ASP A 170 7.60 9.93 -18.35
CA ASP A 170 6.51 9.84 -17.36
C ASP A 170 6.92 9.04 -16.12
N THR A 171 7.67 7.95 -16.32
CA THR A 171 8.21 7.15 -15.21
C THR A 171 9.20 7.96 -14.36
N LEU A 172 10.06 8.76 -14.99
CA LEU A 172 11.02 9.63 -14.30
C LEU A 172 10.33 10.77 -13.55
N LYS A 173 9.31 11.40 -14.14
CA LYS A 173 8.48 12.41 -13.44
C LYS A 173 7.79 11.82 -12.21
N LEU A 174 7.26 10.60 -12.33
CA LEU A 174 6.67 9.88 -11.20
C LEU A 174 7.71 9.53 -10.12
N ALA A 175 8.94 9.21 -10.50
CA ALA A 175 10.02 9.01 -9.54
C ALA A 175 10.38 10.33 -8.85
N GLU A 176 10.55 11.42 -9.60
CA GLU A 176 10.86 12.75 -9.08
C GLU A 176 9.85 13.20 -8.03
N ILE A 177 8.54 13.08 -8.31
CA ILE A 177 7.50 13.55 -7.38
C ILE A 177 7.44 12.68 -6.11
N LYS A 178 7.69 11.36 -6.21
CA LYS A 178 7.73 10.47 -5.04
C LYS A 178 8.89 10.84 -4.11
N HIS A 179 10.07 11.06 -4.67
CA HIS A 179 11.25 11.48 -3.88
C HIS A 179 11.07 12.90 -3.34
N SER A 180 10.47 13.80 -4.11
CA SER A 180 10.14 15.17 -3.69
C SER A 180 9.25 15.19 -2.46
N ARG A 181 8.15 14.42 -2.46
CA ARG A 181 7.23 14.33 -1.30
C ARG A 181 7.91 13.74 -0.08
N LEU A 182 8.70 12.69 -0.28
CA LEU A 182 9.49 12.09 0.78
C LEU A 182 10.47 13.11 1.38
N ALA A 183 11.17 13.87 0.52
CA ALA A 183 12.14 14.88 0.95
C ALA A 183 11.49 16.05 1.68
N MET A 184 10.32 16.54 1.24
CA MET A 184 9.59 17.60 1.95
C MET A 184 9.21 17.19 3.37
N VAL A 185 8.74 15.95 3.54
CA VAL A 185 8.42 15.40 4.87
C VAL A 185 9.69 15.22 5.70
N ALA A 186 10.76 14.68 5.11
CA ALA A 186 12.04 14.48 5.80
C ALA A 186 12.64 15.82 6.28
N PHE A 187 12.63 16.85 5.44
CA PHE A 187 13.15 18.18 5.81
C PHE A 187 12.34 18.83 6.93
N LEU A 188 11.01 18.66 6.93
CA LEU A 188 10.15 19.10 8.03
C LEU A 188 10.51 18.39 9.35
N ILE A 189 10.75 17.08 9.30
CA ILE A 189 11.18 16.30 10.47
C ILE A 189 12.54 16.80 10.97
N PHE A 190 13.51 17.06 10.08
CA PHE A 190 14.81 17.62 10.45
C PHE A 190 14.66 18.98 11.15
N GLY A 191 13.80 19.87 10.63
CA GLY A 191 13.52 21.16 11.25
C GLY A 191 12.88 21.04 12.64
N LEU A 192 11.84 20.21 12.77
CA LEU A 192 11.16 20.00 14.05
C LEU A 192 12.09 19.36 15.09
N GLN A 193 12.89 18.38 14.67
CA GLN A 193 13.83 17.74 15.55
C GLN A 193 14.97 18.66 15.97
N ALA A 194 15.52 19.46 15.06
CA ALA A 194 16.52 20.46 15.40
C ALA A 194 15.96 21.45 16.43
N ALA A 195 14.69 21.85 16.29
CA ALA A 195 14.03 22.73 17.26
C ALA A 195 13.81 22.08 18.64
N ILE A 196 13.48 20.79 18.70
CA ILE A 196 13.21 20.09 19.97
C ILE A 196 14.50 19.63 20.67
N THR A 197 15.41 19.01 19.92
CA THR A 197 16.57 18.29 20.47
C THR A 197 17.88 19.07 20.34
N GLY A 198 17.93 20.07 19.46
CA GLY A 198 19.16 20.82 19.16
C GLY A 198 20.23 20.00 18.43
N LYS A 199 19.94 18.76 18.02
CA LYS A 199 20.90 17.88 17.34
C LYS A 199 20.61 17.78 15.84
N GLY A 200 21.66 17.50 15.06
CA GLY A 200 21.59 17.36 13.61
C GLY A 200 20.93 16.06 13.11
N PRO A 201 20.53 15.99 11.84
CA PRO A 201 19.89 14.83 11.20
C PRO A 201 20.74 13.56 11.23
N ILE A 202 22.07 13.60 11.25
CA ILE A 202 22.88 12.36 11.33
C ILE A 202 22.75 11.75 12.72
N SER A 203 22.80 12.56 13.77
CA SER A 203 22.56 12.07 15.12
C SER A 203 21.17 11.45 15.28
N PHE A 204 20.17 11.93 14.53
CA PHE A 204 18.86 11.31 14.45
C PHE A 204 18.92 9.94 13.80
N LEU A 205 19.53 9.84 12.61
CA LEU A 205 19.63 8.60 11.87
C LEU A 205 20.42 7.56 12.67
N ALA A 206 21.48 7.99 13.37
CA ALA A 206 22.25 7.16 14.27
C ALA A 206 21.40 6.68 15.48
N THR A 207 20.58 7.56 16.06
CA THR A 207 19.67 7.18 17.15
C THR A 207 18.60 6.20 16.67
N LEU A 208 18.06 6.41 15.46
CA LEU A 208 17.06 5.56 14.84
C LEU A 208 17.61 4.17 14.46
N THR A 209 18.93 4.07 14.23
CA THR A 209 19.60 2.82 13.81
C THR A 209 20.29 2.08 14.96
N ILE A 210 20.65 2.75 16.07
CA ILE A 210 21.53 2.19 17.12
C ILE A 210 20.84 2.02 18.49
N SER A 211 19.83 2.83 18.83
CA SER A 211 19.06 2.64 20.08
C SER A 211 17.72 2.00 19.78
N GLU A 212 17.38 0.96 20.57
CA GLU A 212 16.09 0.27 20.72
C GLU A 212 14.94 0.80 19.83
N PRO A 213 14.36 -0.04 18.98
CA PRO A 213 13.86 0.41 17.70
C PRO A 213 12.64 1.33 17.90
N LEU A 214 12.59 2.38 17.10
CA LEU A 214 11.40 3.22 16.90
C LEU A 214 10.20 2.44 16.35
N TYR A 215 10.28 1.10 16.22
CA TYR A 215 9.16 0.24 15.88
C TYR A 215 7.98 0.43 16.85
N LEU A 216 8.22 0.61 18.16
CA LEU A 216 7.13 0.82 19.11
C LEU A 216 6.43 2.17 18.92
N TRP A 217 7.18 3.26 18.74
CA TRP A 217 6.61 4.62 18.60
C TRP A 217 5.96 4.87 17.23
N VAL A 218 6.49 4.30 16.14
CA VAL A 218 5.88 4.43 14.78
C VAL A 218 4.68 3.50 14.63
N ILE A 219 4.67 2.32 15.25
CA ILE A 219 3.49 1.43 15.26
C ILE A 219 2.35 2.03 16.09
N GLU A 220 2.63 2.74 17.19
CA GLU A 220 1.60 3.43 17.98
C GLU A 220 0.91 4.58 17.21
N MET A 221 1.56 5.15 16.19
CA MET A 221 0.98 6.20 15.33
C MET A 221 0.59 5.72 13.93
N GLY A 222 0.66 4.42 13.67
CA GLY A 222 0.10 3.84 12.45
C GLY A 222 -1.42 3.92 12.49
N ARG A 223 -2.06 4.50 11.47
CA ARG A 223 -3.51 4.34 11.30
C ARG A 223 -3.81 2.84 11.23
N LEU A 224 -4.51 2.33 12.24
CA LEU A 224 -5.03 0.95 12.24
C LEU A 224 -5.94 0.79 11.02
N PHE A 225 -5.46 0.08 9.99
CA PHE A 225 -6.27 -0.28 8.83
C PHE A 225 -7.21 -1.41 9.22
N VAL A 226 -8.36 -1.05 9.80
CA VAL A 226 -9.43 -1.98 10.14
C VAL A 226 -10.31 -2.20 8.91
N VAL A 227 -10.30 -3.41 8.38
CA VAL A 227 -11.19 -3.82 7.29
C VAL A 227 -12.59 -4.03 7.86
N HIS A 228 -13.58 -3.33 7.32
CA HIS A 228 -14.97 -3.50 7.70
C HIS A 228 -15.59 -4.61 6.84
N LEU A 229 -15.92 -5.73 7.49
CA LEU A 229 -16.62 -6.85 6.86
C LEU A 229 -18.13 -6.58 6.84
N GLU A 230 -18.80 -6.95 5.75
CA GLU A 230 -20.26 -6.88 5.59
C GLU A 230 -20.90 -8.26 5.78
N GLY A 231 -21.98 -8.36 6.59
CA GLY A 231 -22.74 -9.60 6.80
C GLY A 231 -22.77 -10.10 8.25
N LYS A 232 -22.97 -11.41 8.45
CA LYS A 232 -22.95 -12.04 9.78
C LYS A 232 -21.52 -12.21 10.27
N ILE A 233 -21.09 -11.31 11.14
CA ILE A 233 -19.70 -11.18 11.58
C ILE A 233 -19.46 -11.73 13.00
N TYR A 234 -18.26 -12.27 13.21
CA TYR A 234 -17.69 -12.50 14.53
C TYR A 234 -16.75 -11.36 14.87
N SER A 235 -16.93 -10.78 16.05
CA SER A 235 -16.16 -9.62 16.49
C SER A 235 -15.37 -9.92 17.77
N CYS A 236 -14.30 -9.18 18.01
CA CYS A 236 -13.56 -9.27 19.27
C CYS A 236 -14.47 -8.91 20.46
N LYS A 237 -14.42 -9.69 21.54
CA LYS A 237 -15.24 -9.42 22.73
C LYS A 237 -14.86 -8.11 23.43
N HIS A 238 -13.59 -7.74 23.41
CA HIS A 238 -13.06 -6.56 24.12
C HIS A 238 -13.33 -5.24 23.37
N CYS A 239 -13.00 -5.18 22.08
CA CYS A 239 -13.05 -3.94 21.29
C CYS A 239 -14.07 -3.94 20.14
N LYS A 240 -14.83 -5.04 19.97
CA LYS A 240 -15.85 -5.20 18.92
C LYS A 240 -15.35 -5.09 17.47
N THR A 241 -14.03 -5.13 17.25
CA THR A 241 -13.43 -5.18 15.90
C THR A 241 -13.84 -6.46 15.17
N HIS A 242 -14.17 -6.34 13.88
CA HIS A 242 -14.64 -7.46 13.04
C HIS A 242 -13.47 -8.42 12.77
N LEU A 243 -13.63 -9.71 13.05
CA LEU A 243 -12.56 -10.71 12.91
C LEU A 243 -12.80 -11.67 11.75
N ALA A 244 -14.02 -12.20 11.61
CA ALA A 244 -14.33 -13.20 10.60
C ALA A 244 -15.81 -13.19 10.21
N LEU A 245 -16.12 -13.71 9.02
CA LEU A 245 -17.49 -13.94 8.57
C LEU A 245 -17.98 -15.30 9.02
N TYR A 246 -19.30 -15.43 9.16
CA TYR A 246 -19.95 -16.71 9.44
C TYR A 246 -19.72 -17.75 8.34
N GLU A 247 -19.65 -17.30 7.09
CA GLU A 247 -19.45 -18.14 5.90
C GLU A 247 -18.06 -18.79 5.87
N ASP A 248 -17.08 -18.17 6.51
CA ASP A 248 -15.70 -18.67 6.59
C ASP A 248 -15.54 -19.79 7.64
N ILE A 249 -16.59 -20.17 8.38
CA ILE A 249 -16.52 -21.26 9.35
C ILE A 249 -16.44 -22.59 8.62
N ILE A 250 -15.37 -23.33 8.88
CA ILE A 250 -15.17 -24.69 8.38
C ILE A 250 -15.75 -25.70 9.36
N SER A 251 -15.50 -25.52 10.66
CA SER A 251 -15.97 -26.45 11.68
C SER A 251 -16.23 -25.77 13.02
N LYS A 252 -17.34 -26.17 13.65
CA LYS A 252 -17.75 -25.73 14.99
C LYS A 252 -17.44 -26.76 16.10
N SER A 253 -16.88 -27.91 15.74
CA SER A 253 -16.63 -29.03 16.67
C SER A 253 -15.23 -29.03 17.29
N PHE A 254 -14.50 -27.91 17.20
CA PHE A 254 -13.18 -27.81 17.82
C PHE A 254 -13.28 -27.52 19.32
N HIS A 255 -12.45 -28.22 20.08
CA HIS A 255 -12.34 -28.10 21.52
C HIS A 255 -10.90 -27.79 21.91
N CYS A 256 -10.77 -26.91 22.87
CA CYS A 256 -9.51 -26.39 23.38
C CYS A 256 -9.51 -26.51 24.91
N LYS A 257 -8.35 -26.31 25.54
CA LYS A 257 -8.23 -26.38 27.00
C LYS A 257 -9.21 -25.43 27.72
N HIS A 258 -9.51 -24.27 27.11
CA HIS A 258 -10.39 -23.24 27.65
C HIS A 258 -11.84 -23.30 27.14
N GLY A 259 -12.24 -24.34 26.38
CA GLY A 259 -13.63 -24.55 25.96
C GLY A 259 -13.81 -24.80 24.46
N LYS A 260 -14.98 -24.40 23.92
CA LYS A 260 -15.32 -24.57 22.50
C LYS A 260 -14.62 -23.51 21.64
N ALA A 261 -14.12 -23.90 20.47
CA ALA A 261 -13.51 -23.02 19.49
C ALA A 261 -14.02 -23.33 18.09
N TYR A 262 -13.88 -22.35 17.19
CA TYR A 262 -14.31 -22.46 15.81
C TYR A 262 -13.12 -22.36 14.86
N LEU A 263 -13.08 -23.24 13.86
CA LEU A 263 -12.08 -23.21 12.80
C LEU A 263 -12.61 -22.37 11.64
N PHE A 264 -11.89 -21.30 11.32
CA PHE A 264 -12.16 -20.39 10.22
C PHE A 264 -11.16 -20.59 9.09
N ASN A 265 -11.62 -20.44 7.86
CA ASN A 265 -10.78 -20.43 6.67
C ASN A 265 -9.95 -19.15 6.59
N LYS A 266 -10.60 -18.01 6.83
CA LYS A 266 -10.00 -16.68 6.75
C LYS A 266 -10.40 -15.85 7.96
N VAL A 267 -9.44 -15.11 8.50
CA VAL A 267 -9.62 -14.15 9.60
C VAL A 267 -8.92 -12.85 9.20
N SER A 268 -9.61 -11.73 9.39
CA SER A 268 -9.12 -10.37 9.13
C SER A 268 -8.89 -9.60 10.42
N ASN A 269 -8.14 -8.49 10.35
CA ASN A 269 -7.89 -7.59 11.48
C ASN A 269 -7.19 -8.25 12.69
N VAL A 270 -6.23 -9.12 12.38
CA VAL A 270 -5.44 -9.84 13.38
C VAL A 270 -3.96 -9.80 13.08
N THR A 271 -3.15 -9.81 14.14
CA THR A 271 -1.69 -9.88 14.10
C THR A 271 -1.24 -11.29 14.48
N ILE A 272 -0.28 -11.83 13.75
CA ILE A 272 0.30 -13.16 13.98
C ILE A 272 1.51 -12.98 14.89
N GLY A 273 1.57 -13.75 15.99
CA GLY A 273 2.69 -13.79 16.91
C GLY A 273 3.77 -14.79 16.52
N GLU A 274 4.61 -15.14 17.49
CA GLU A 274 5.67 -16.12 17.31
C GLU A 274 5.11 -17.53 17.07
N THR A 275 5.79 -18.28 16.22
CA THR A 275 5.43 -19.67 15.89
C THR A 275 5.97 -20.61 16.95
N GLU A 276 5.10 -21.43 17.52
CA GLU A 276 5.43 -22.45 18.50
C GLU A 276 5.00 -23.85 18.03
N ASP A 277 5.87 -24.83 18.24
CA ASP A 277 5.54 -26.23 18.01
C ASP A 277 4.75 -26.79 19.20
N ARG A 278 3.46 -27.06 18.99
CA ARG A 278 2.56 -27.59 20.04
C ARG A 278 2.11 -29.02 19.70
N MET A 279 2.24 -29.92 20.67
CA MET A 279 1.66 -31.27 20.58
C MET A 279 0.17 -31.19 20.93
N MET A 280 -0.68 -31.57 19.98
CA MET A 280 -2.14 -31.62 20.14
C MET A 280 -2.64 -33.06 20.02
N MET A 281 -3.92 -33.28 20.32
CA MET A 281 -4.57 -34.60 20.17
C MET A 281 -4.43 -35.18 18.76
N THR A 282 -4.29 -34.31 17.74
CA THR A 282 -4.14 -34.68 16.33
C THR A 282 -2.69 -34.66 15.86
N GLY A 283 -1.72 -34.85 16.76
CA GLY A 283 -0.29 -34.86 16.44
C GLY A 283 0.44 -33.53 16.66
N LYS A 284 1.68 -33.45 16.18
CA LYS A 284 2.55 -32.26 16.29
C LYS A 284 2.19 -31.22 15.22
N HIS A 285 1.93 -29.98 15.63
CA HIS A 285 1.59 -28.85 14.75
C HIS A 285 2.42 -27.63 15.13
N THR A 286 2.92 -26.91 14.13
CA THR A 286 3.48 -25.56 14.32
C THR A 286 2.33 -24.56 14.24
N VAL A 287 2.11 -23.82 15.32
CA VAL A 287 1.02 -22.85 15.43
C VAL A 287 1.52 -21.49 15.86
N ALA A 288 0.87 -20.43 15.39
CA ALA A 288 1.18 -19.06 15.80
C ALA A 288 -0.03 -18.44 16.50
N ASP A 289 0.17 -17.82 17.65
CA ASP A 289 -0.91 -17.15 18.37
C ASP A 289 -1.39 -15.91 17.61
N ILE A 290 -2.69 -15.63 17.70
CA ILE A 290 -3.36 -14.55 16.98
C ILE A 290 -3.87 -13.51 17.97
N PHE A 291 -3.51 -12.26 17.73
CA PHE A 291 -3.88 -11.09 18.52
C PHE A 291 -4.80 -10.17 17.74
N CYS A 292 -5.76 -9.54 18.41
CA CYS A 292 -6.61 -8.53 17.77
C CYS A 292 -5.82 -7.25 17.47
N VAL A 293 -5.92 -6.72 16.25
CA VAL A 293 -5.17 -5.52 15.83
C VAL A 293 -5.51 -4.27 16.64
N SER A 294 -6.74 -4.16 17.15
CA SER A 294 -7.21 -2.95 17.83
C SER A 294 -6.95 -2.93 19.33
N CYS A 295 -6.95 -4.08 20.02
CA CYS A 295 -6.81 -4.14 21.48
C CYS A 295 -5.68 -5.05 21.97
N GLY A 296 -4.97 -5.74 21.08
CA GLY A 296 -3.89 -6.65 21.43
C GLY A 296 -4.31 -7.90 22.21
N SER A 297 -5.60 -8.13 22.46
CA SER A 297 -6.03 -9.32 23.19
C SER A 297 -5.83 -10.59 22.36
N ILE A 298 -5.38 -11.68 22.99
CA ILE A 298 -5.32 -13.00 22.36
C ILE A 298 -6.74 -13.48 22.03
N VAL A 299 -6.97 -13.78 20.75
CA VAL A 299 -8.27 -14.27 20.24
C VAL A 299 -8.22 -15.74 19.80
N GLY A 300 -7.04 -16.29 19.53
CA GLY A 300 -6.88 -17.65 19.04
C GLY A 300 -5.48 -17.96 18.53
N TRP A 301 -5.36 -18.92 17.61
CA TRP A 301 -4.10 -19.29 16.95
C TRP A 301 -4.34 -19.74 15.50
N ARG A 302 -3.29 -19.70 14.69
CA ARG A 302 -3.26 -20.18 13.30
C ARG A 302 -2.38 -21.42 13.18
N TYR A 303 -2.77 -22.35 12.33
CA TYR A 303 -1.87 -23.44 11.92
C TYR A 303 -0.94 -22.96 10.81
N GLU A 304 0.36 -23.05 11.03
CA GLU A 304 1.37 -22.80 10.00
C GLU A 304 1.67 -24.07 9.23
N THR A 305 2.09 -25.12 9.93
CA THR A 305 2.44 -26.40 9.32
C THR A 305 1.93 -27.58 10.15
N ALA A 306 1.49 -28.63 9.46
CA ALA A 306 1.07 -29.89 10.05
C ALA A 306 2.02 -31.00 9.61
N HIS A 307 2.68 -31.66 10.58
CA HIS A 307 3.63 -32.73 10.25
C HIS A 307 2.95 -34.01 9.74
N GLU A 308 1.66 -34.19 10.03
CA GLU A 308 0.90 -35.35 9.62
C GLU A 308 0.06 -35.08 8.37
N LYS A 309 0.17 -35.95 7.35
CA LYS A 309 -0.51 -35.79 6.05
C LYS A 309 -2.05 -35.71 6.19
N SER A 310 -2.63 -36.44 7.16
CA SER A 310 -4.06 -36.44 7.45
C SER A 310 -4.58 -35.09 7.95
N GLN A 311 -3.70 -34.27 8.54
CA GLN A 311 -4.04 -33.01 9.18
C GLN A 311 -3.64 -31.77 8.36
N LYS A 312 -3.02 -31.96 7.19
CA LYS A 312 -2.61 -30.86 6.30
C LYS A 312 -3.74 -29.93 5.90
N TYR A 313 -4.98 -30.41 5.89
CA TYR A 313 -6.13 -29.54 5.64
C TYR A 313 -6.26 -28.40 6.64
N LYS A 314 -5.59 -28.43 7.80
CA LYS A 314 -5.61 -27.36 8.81
C LYS A 314 -4.62 -26.23 8.51
N GLU A 315 -3.61 -26.47 7.68
CA GLU A 315 -2.57 -25.49 7.35
C GLU A 315 -3.18 -24.20 6.78
N GLY A 316 -2.72 -23.07 7.28
CA GLY A 316 -3.20 -21.74 6.90
C GLY A 316 -4.53 -21.32 7.52
N LYS A 317 -5.24 -22.19 8.24
CA LYS A 317 -6.53 -21.91 8.89
C LYS A 317 -6.36 -21.45 10.33
N SER A 318 -7.34 -20.69 10.80
CA SER A 318 -7.28 -20.03 12.11
C SER A 318 -8.36 -20.58 13.03
N VAL A 319 -7.98 -20.87 14.27
CA VAL A 319 -8.89 -21.27 15.34
C VAL A 319 -9.12 -20.06 16.24
N LEU A 320 -10.39 -19.66 16.40
CA LEU A 320 -10.77 -18.60 17.34
C LEU A 320 -11.53 -19.19 18.52
N GLU A 321 -11.15 -18.80 19.73
CA GLU A 321 -11.81 -19.26 20.95
C GLU A 321 -13.16 -18.58 21.14
N ARG A 322 -14.22 -19.35 21.35
CA ARG A 322 -15.59 -18.82 21.47
C ARG A 322 -15.75 -17.86 22.66
N PHE A 323 -14.95 -18.02 23.71
CA PHE A 323 -14.98 -17.15 24.89
C PHE A 323 -14.42 -15.75 24.63
N LYS A 324 -13.54 -15.60 23.62
CA LYS A 324 -12.82 -14.36 23.28
C LYS A 324 -13.49 -13.58 22.15
N ILE A 325 -14.48 -14.16 21.48
CA ILE A 325 -15.22 -13.55 20.37
C ILE A 325 -16.71 -13.36 20.71
N SER A 326 -17.32 -12.31 20.18
CA SER A 326 -18.77 -12.07 20.18
C SER A 326 -19.38 -12.62 18.89
N GLY A 327 -20.49 -13.34 19.00
CA GLY A 327 -21.20 -13.88 17.84
C GLY A 327 -21.99 -12.81 17.06
N PRO A 328 -22.43 -13.13 15.82
CA PRO A 328 -23.15 -12.22 14.93
C PRO A 328 -24.49 -11.73 15.48
N ASP A 329 -25.11 -12.49 16.39
CA ASP A 329 -26.40 -12.12 17.01
C ASP A 329 -26.21 -11.31 18.30
N GLY A 330 -25.00 -10.84 18.61
CA GLY A 330 -24.68 -10.13 19.86
C GLY A 330 -24.75 -10.99 21.13
N SER A 331 -25.04 -12.29 20.99
CA SER A 331 -25.11 -13.22 22.12
C SER A 331 -23.72 -13.43 22.74
N ASN A 332 -23.60 -13.07 24.01
CA ASN A 332 -22.48 -13.50 24.84
C ASN A 332 -22.66 -15.00 25.10
N TYR A 333 -21.76 -15.81 24.55
CA TYR A 333 -21.74 -17.23 24.85
C TYR A 333 -21.23 -17.44 26.28
N TRP A 334 -22.15 -17.42 27.24
CA TRP A 334 -21.85 -17.76 28.63
C TRP A 334 -21.40 -19.22 28.72
N VAL A 335 -20.33 -19.45 29.47
CA VAL A 335 -19.98 -20.78 29.95
C VAL A 335 -20.83 -21.00 31.20
N SER A 336 -21.74 -21.98 31.20
CA SER A 336 -22.28 -22.50 32.46
C SER A 336 -21.11 -23.11 33.24
N SER A 337 -20.63 -22.36 34.23
CA SER A 337 -19.70 -22.85 35.23
C SER A 337 -20.45 -23.71 36.24
N HIS A 338 -20.77 -24.95 35.89
CA HIS A 338 -21.01 -26.02 36.86
C HIS A 338 -20.45 -27.33 36.31
N GLY A 339 -19.45 -27.86 37.01
CA GLY A 339 -18.81 -29.12 36.67
C GLY A 339 -17.37 -29.26 37.17
N ARG A 340 -17.07 -28.87 38.41
CA ARG A 340 -15.89 -29.39 39.12
C ARG A 340 -16.22 -29.58 40.60
N HIS A 341 -16.32 -30.87 40.99
CA HIS A 341 -16.52 -31.45 42.33
C HIS A 341 -17.93 -31.23 42.93
N ILE A 342 -18.69 -32.22 43.39
CA ILE A 342 -18.39 -33.42 44.19
C ILE A 342 -19.35 -34.56 43.76
N GLY A 343 -18.87 -35.81 43.80
CA GLY A 343 -19.68 -36.99 43.49
C GLY A 343 -20.83 -37.19 44.48
N GLY A 344 -22.03 -37.36 43.94
CA GLY A 344 -23.11 -38.11 44.58
C GLY A 344 -23.16 -39.47 43.90
N SER A 345 -22.84 -40.52 44.65
CA SER A 345 -23.07 -41.91 44.28
C SER A 345 -24.57 -42.17 44.18
N ASP A 346 -24.94 -42.93 43.15
CA ASP A 346 -26.28 -43.43 42.90
C ASP A 346 -26.86 -44.21 44.10
N ALA A 347 -28.18 -44.15 44.20
CA ALA A 347 -29.00 -45.00 45.04
C ALA A 347 -29.12 -46.39 44.41
N ASP A 348 -28.95 -47.44 45.21
CA ASP A 348 -29.45 -48.78 44.90
C ASP A 348 -30.77 -49.03 45.65
N ASP A 349 -31.65 -49.71 44.92
CA ASP A 349 -33.03 -50.08 45.19
C ASP A 349 -33.25 -50.97 46.43
N SER A 350 -34.55 -51.04 46.78
CA SER A 350 -35.19 -51.96 47.73
C SER A 350 -35.09 -53.44 47.35
#